data_AF-A0A934H133-F1
#
_entry.id   AF-A0A934H133-F1
#
_cell.length_a   1.000
_cell.length_b   1.000
_cell.length_c   1.000
_cell.angle_alpha   90.00
_cell.angle_beta   90.00
_cell.angle_gamma   90.00
#
_symmetry.space_group_name_H-M   'P 1'
#
loop_
_entity.id
_entity.type
_entity.pdbx_description
1 polymer ?
#
loop_
_entity_poly.entity_id
_entity_poly.type
_entity_poly.pdbx_seq_one_letter_code
_entity_poly.pdbx_strand_id
1 'polypeptide(L)'
;MTLHQKPVWKLPLICGRNSIEMQKMKRTTPIILILATFLIVNCSPQLTVDSVTATATSQPAITMTPDITIHPTLASPLVLQQSDEIKAKLFSLLKNNGGCQLPCLLGNTPERTTKQEIQNFFSQFGLLDTDEMRILRGDSYTDRVSWAHFFFPYSTNTYLTLGVTARYEEDQIEGIGMETFSQLHSDDSWILTWNSSYTDLMAYYLLPQILTSYGRPFQIFVKTIPDDPQHPDVSFNSLYLVLFYPDQGFYLKYDMKRVIVDDKYVGCPAKSFVDIIVWSPDNKDGFKKWTEPYYFGDYKSVAEATSLSGDEFYETFKEQSIGCIETPLEVWANQ
;
A
#
# COMPACT_ATOMS: atom_id res chain seq x y z
N MET A 1 39.94 -3.51 16.77
CA MET A 1 38.65 -3.82 16.12
C MET A 1 37.73 -2.63 16.28
N THR A 2 37.65 -1.79 15.26
CA THR A 2 36.87 -0.55 15.25
C THR A 2 35.45 -0.90 14.80
N LEU A 3 34.47 -0.80 15.70
CA LEU A 3 33.05 -0.91 15.35
C LEU A 3 32.66 0.31 14.52
N HIS A 4 32.42 0.10 13.22
CA HIS A 4 31.75 1.08 12.38
C HIS A 4 30.25 1.08 12.72
N GLN A 5 29.79 2.14 13.39
CA GLN A 5 28.38 2.49 13.45
C GLN A 5 27.90 2.79 12.02
N LYS A 6 26.93 2.00 11.54
CA LYS A 6 26.25 2.28 10.28
C LYS A 6 25.36 3.52 10.43
N PRO A 7 25.31 4.40 9.41
CA PRO A 7 24.47 5.59 9.46
C PRO A 7 22.99 5.23 9.37
N VAL A 8 22.19 5.85 10.24
CA VAL A 8 20.73 5.87 10.15
C VAL A 8 20.36 6.90 9.08
N TRP A 9 19.89 6.43 7.93
CA TRP A 9 19.41 7.29 6.86
C TRP A 9 17.97 7.75 7.14
N LYS A 10 17.77 9.06 7.27
CA LYS A 10 16.45 9.69 7.23
C LYS A 10 16.08 9.92 5.75
N LEU A 11 14.96 9.36 5.31
CA LEU A 11 14.35 9.69 4.02
C LEU A 11 13.95 11.18 4.01
N PRO A 12 14.33 11.98 2.99
CA PRO A 12 13.87 13.35 2.86
C PRO A 12 12.48 13.38 2.19
N LEU A 13 11.48 13.84 2.94
CA LEU A 13 10.20 14.28 2.39
C LEU A 13 10.41 15.64 1.70
N ILE A 14 10.38 15.66 0.37
CA ILE A 14 10.42 16.89 -0.44
C ILE A 14 8.97 17.33 -0.70
N CYS A 15 8.50 18.36 0.01
CA CYS A 15 7.24 19.06 -0.28
C CYS A 15 7.55 20.39 -0.99
N GLY A 16 7.45 20.39 -2.33
CA GLY A 16 7.45 21.59 -3.16
C GLY A 16 6.02 22.10 -3.36
N ARG A 17 5.71 23.29 -2.84
CA ARG A 17 4.39 23.91 -2.87
C ARG A 17 4.22 24.75 -4.14
N ASN A 18 3.61 24.19 -5.19
CA ASN A 18 3.12 24.97 -6.33
C ASN A 18 1.59 24.86 -6.39
N SER A 19 0.90 25.96 -6.10
CA SER A 19 -0.55 26.07 -6.25
C SER A 19 -0.88 26.40 -7.70
N ILE A 20 -1.55 25.48 -8.42
CA ILE A 20 -2.17 25.78 -9.71
C ILE A 20 -3.69 25.80 -9.51
N GLU A 21 -4.29 26.91 -9.91
CA GLU A 21 -5.70 27.25 -9.77
C GLU A 21 -6.56 26.34 -10.66
N MET A 22 -7.45 25.54 -10.06
CA MET A 22 -8.40 24.70 -10.81
C MET A 22 -9.46 25.56 -11.49
N GLN A 23 -9.71 25.28 -12.78
CA GLN A 23 -10.84 25.85 -13.51
C GLN A 23 -12.17 25.45 -12.85
N LYS A 24 -12.87 26.45 -12.31
CA LYS A 24 -14.23 26.32 -11.75
C LYS A 24 -15.24 25.96 -12.84
N MET A 25 -15.81 24.76 -12.75
CA MET A 25 -17.10 24.44 -13.37
C MET A 25 -18.19 25.32 -12.74
N LYS A 26 -18.74 26.26 -13.52
CA LYS A 26 -19.81 27.18 -13.09
C LYS A 26 -21.13 26.42 -12.93
N ARG A 27 -21.50 26.08 -11.69
CA ARG A 27 -22.89 25.87 -11.28
C ARG A 27 -23.37 27.10 -10.52
N THR A 28 -24.27 27.86 -11.13
CA THR A 28 -24.96 29.00 -10.52
C THR A 28 -26.19 28.52 -9.75
N THR A 29 -26.13 28.60 -8.42
CA THR A 29 -27.31 28.57 -7.54
C THR A 29 -27.10 29.61 -6.41
N PRO A 30 -28.10 30.43 -6.05
CA PRO A 30 -27.92 31.53 -5.12
C PRO A 30 -27.88 31.08 -3.65
N ILE A 31 -26.97 31.69 -2.91
CA ILE A 31 -26.71 31.51 -1.47
C ILE A 31 -27.65 32.41 -0.67
N ILE A 32 -28.43 31.82 0.24
CA ILE A 32 -29.11 32.52 1.33
C ILE A 32 -28.16 32.51 2.54
N LEU A 33 -27.78 33.71 2.97
CA LEU A 33 -26.88 33.96 4.10
C LEU A 33 -27.71 34.00 5.40
N ILE A 34 -27.47 33.09 6.34
CA ILE A 34 -27.92 33.25 7.73
C ILE A 34 -26.70 33.16 8.64
N LEU A 35 -26.31 34.32 9.18
CA LEU A 35 -25.35 34.44 10.27
C LEU A 35 -26.03 34.03 11.58
N ALA A 36 -25.42 33.09 12.30
CA ALA A 36 -25.69 32.86 13.72
C ALA A 36 -24.35 32.69 14.45
N THR A 37 -23.91 33.76 15.11
CA THR A 37 -22.82 33.78 16.08
C THR A 37 -23.26 33.10 17.37
N PHE A 38 -22.54 32.06 17.80
CA PHE A 38 -22.58 31.55 19.16
C PHE A 38 -21.17 31.57 19.76
N LEU A 39 -20.98 32.48 20.72
CA LEU A 39 -19.86 32.50 21.65
C LEU A 39 -20.20 31.57 22.81
N ILE A 40 -19.41 30.52 23.01
CA ILE A 40 -19.41 29.76 24.26
C ILE A 40 -17.99 29.75 24.80
N VAL A 41 -17.77 30.59 25.81
CA VAL A 41 -16.63 30.55 26.72
C VAL A 41 -16.84 29.34 27.62
N ASN A 42 -15.88 28.42 27.67
CA ASN A 42 -15.89 27.38 28.70
C ASN A 42 -14.53 27.29 29.39
N CYS A 43 -14.61 27.41 30.72
CA CYS A 43 -13.51 27.52 31.65
C CYS A 43 -13.08 26.09 32.04
N SER A 44 -11.83 25.71 31.81
CA SER A 44 -11.28 24.43 32.28
C SER A 44 -10.51 24.62 33.59
N PRO A 45 -10.70 23.72 34.58
CA PRO A 45 -9.99 23.77 35.85
C PRO A 45 -8.57 23.22 35.75
N GLN A 46 -7.63 23.88 36.45
CA GLN A 46 -6.25 23.42 36.62
C GLN A 46 -6.20 22.22 37.57
N LEU A 47 -5.56 21.14 37.12
CA LEU A 47 -5.14 20.01 37.96
C LEU A 47 -3.76 20.28 38.55
N THR A 48 -3.69 20.24 39.88
CA THR A 48 -2.46 20.21 40.67
C THR A 48 -1.81 18.83 40.59
N VAL A 49 -0.54 18.81 40.19
CA VAL A 49 0.30 17.60 40.15
C VAL A 49 1.13 17.55 41.42
N ASP A 50 0.93 16.51 42.22
CA ASP A 50 1.76 16.21 43.39
C ASP A 50 3.11 15.63 42.96
N SER A 51 4.17 16.24 43.52
CA SER A 51 5.57 15.89 43.30
C SER A 51 5.96 14.67 44.15
N VAL A 52 6.22 13.54 43.49
CA VAL A 52 6.75 12.33 44.15
C VAL A 52 8.28 12.37 44.19
N THR A 53 8.80 12.30 45.41
CA THR A 53 10.24 12.23 45.73
C THR A 53 10.84 10.89 45.31
N ALA A 54 11.91 10.92 44.52
CA ALA A 54 12.65 9.74 44.09
C ALA A 54 13.60 9.24 45.19
N THR A 55 13.48 7.94 45.53
CA THR A 55 14.38 7.22 46.43
C THR A 55 15.54 6.62 45.65
N ALA A 56 16.78 6.93 46.07
CA ALA A 56 18.00 6.43 45.45
C ALA A 56 18.22 4.94 45.77
N THR A 57 18.27 4.12 44.72
CA THR A 57 18.57 2.68 44.81
C THR A 57 20.06 2.43 44.57
N SER A 58 20.70 1.71 45.47
CA SER A 58 22.12 1.36 45.45
C SER A 58 22.49 0.45 44.28
N GLN A 59 23.58 0.82 43.59
CA GLN A 59 24.16 0.17 42.42
C GLN A 59 24.84 -1.18 42.78
N PRO A 60 24.48 -2.30 42.12
CA PRO A 60 25.13 -3.59 42.35
C PRO A 60 26.46 -3.71 41.59
N ALA A 61 27.37 -4.49 42.18
CA ALA A 61 28.73 -4.71 41.72
C ALA A 61 28.79 -5.48 40.38
N ILE A 62 29.74 -5.07 39.53
CA ILE A 62 29.98 -5.63 38.20
C ILE A 62 30.71 -6.97 38.35
N THR A 63 30.02 -8.06 38.05
CA THR A 63 30.58 -9.42 37.99
C THR A 63 30.98 -9.73 36.55
N MET A 64 32.22 -10.18 36.36
CA MET A 64 32.78 -10.50 35.04
C MET A 64 32.01 -11.64 34.37
N THR A 65 31.57 -11.39 33.14
CA THR A 65 30.72 -12.27 32.33
C THR A 65 31.54 -13.39 31.68
N PRO A 66 31.11 -14.66 31.73
CA PRO A 66 31.74 -15.74 31.00
C PRO A 66 31.53 -15.58 29.49
N ASP A 67 32.52 -16.00 28.72
CA ASP A 67 32.53 -15.99 27.26
C ASP A 67 31.43 -16.90 26.71
N ILE A 68 30.40 -16.31 26.08
CA ILE A 68 29.23 -17.03 25.57
C ILE A 68 29.56 -17.52 24.15
N THR A 69 29.90 -18.80 24.05
CA THR A 69 29.93 -19.51 22.77
C THR A 69 28.51 -19.55 22.19
N ILE A 70 28.27 -18.77 21.14
CA ILE A 70 26.98 -18.68 20.46
C ILE A 70 26.79 -19.94 19.61
N HIS A 71 26.03 -20.91 20.12
CA HIS A 71 25.61 -22.06 19.33
C HIS A 71 24.28 -21.73 18.64
N PRO A 72 24.14 -21.97 17.32
CA PRO A 72 22.89 -21.70 16.60
C PRO A 72 21.77 -22.51 17.26
N THR A 73 20.87 -21.80 17.94
CA THR A 73 19.74 -22.39 18.63
C THR A 73 18.66 -22.66 17.60
N LEU A 74 18.40 -23.93 17.31
CA LEU A 74 17.27 -24.35 16.50
C LEU A 74 15.98 -23.71 17.05
N ALA A 75 15.18 -23.09 16.18
CA ALA A 75 13.93 -22.47 16.58
C ALA A 75 13.03 -23.48 17.30
N SER A 76 12.42 -23.07 18.41
CA SER A 76 11.50 -23.92 19.17
C SER A 76 10.30 -24.30 18.28
N PRO A 77 9.83 -25.57 18.29
CA PRO A 77 8.68 -26.01 17.50
C PRO A 77 7.42 -25.14 17.63
N LEU A 78 7.23 -24.50 18.79
CA LEU A 78 6.11 -23.59 19.05
C LEU A 78 6.14 -22.33 18.16
N VAL A 79 7.33 -21.79 17.88
CA VAL A 79 7.48 -20.58 17.06
C VAL A 79 7.16 -20.88 15.59
N LEU A 80 7.56 -22.06 15.11
CA LEU A 80 7.26 -22.52 13.76
C LEU A 80 5.76 -22.76 13.56
N GLN A 81 5.08 -23.36 14.54
CA GLN A 81 3.64 -23.54 14.46
C GLN A 81 2.89 -22.18 14.39
N GLN A 82 3.36 -21.18 15.12
CA GLN A 82 2.79 -19.83 15.08
C GLN A 82 2.95 -19.17 13.70
N SER A 83 4.08 -19.37 13.00
CA SER A 83 4.27 -18.81 11.66
C SER A 83 3.31 -19.40 10.63
N ASP A 84 3.07 -20.70 10.68
CA ASP A 84 2.13 -21.37 9.78
C ASP A 84 0.67 -20.94 10.01
N GLU A 85 0.25 -20.83 11.27
CA GLU A 85 -1.10 -20.36 11.63
C GLU A 85 -1.33 -18.91 11.18
N ILE A 86 -0.33 -18.03 11.39
CA ILE A 86 -0.36 -16.64 10.96
C ILE A 86 -0.43 -16.54 9.42
N LYS A 87 0.42 -17.28 8.71
CA LYS A 87 0.42 -17.35 7.24
C LYS A 87 -0.93 -17.82 6.72
N ALA A 88 -1.46 -18.93 7.24
CA ALA A 88 -2.73 -19.48 6.81
C ALA A 88 -3.88 -18.50 7.01
N LYS A 89 -3.91 -17.79 8.15
CA LYS A 89 -4.89 -16.75 8.43
C LYS A 89 -4.80 -15.58 7.45
N LEU A 90 -3.60 -15.05 7.22
CA LEU A 90 -3.39 -13.94 6.29
C LEU A 90 -3.71 -14.34 4.84
N PHE A 91 -3.32 -15.54 4.42
CA PHE A 91 -3.64 -16.04 3.08
C PHE A 91 -5.12 -16.27 2.88
N SER A 92 -5.84 -16.70 3.93
CA SER A 92 -7.31 -16.76 3.91
C SER A 92 -7.89 -15.36 3.65
N LEU A 93 -7.44 -14.34 4.40
CA LEU A 93 -7.89 -12.95 4.23
C LEU A 93 -7.62 -12.41 2.82
N LEU A 94 -6.48 -12.74 2.20
CA LEU A 94 -6.17 -12.33 0.84
C LEU A 94 -7.07 -13.01 -0.19
N LYS A 95 -7.29 -14.32 -0.05
CA LYS A 95 -8.09 -15.11 -0.99
C LYS A 95 -9.57 -14.74 -1.00
N ASN A 96 -10.12 -14.31 0.13
CA ASN A 96 -11.55 -14.03 0.28
C ASN A 96 -11.87 -12.58 0.68
N ASN A 97 -10.86 -11.71 0.73
CA ASN A 97 -10.97 -10.33 1.19
C ASN A 97 -11.60 -10.19 2.60
N GLY A 98 -11.44 -11.19 3.47
CA GLY A 98 -12.10 -11.24 4.77
C GLY A 98 -13.62 -11.51 4.71
N GLY A 99 -14.12 -12.03 3.58
CA GLY A 99 -15.54 -12.35 3.40
C GLY A 99 -16.42 -11.16 3.04
N CYS A 100 -15.84 -10.05 2.59
CA CYS A 100 -16.56 -8.84 2.19
C CYS A 100 -16.20 -8.40 0.76
N GLN A 101 -17.03 -7.53 0.19
CA GLN A 101 -16.76 -6.85 -1.09
C GLN A 101 -16.11 -5.49 -0.85
N LEU A 102 -15.31 -5.02 -1.81
CA LEU A 102 -14.77 -3.66 -1.82
C LEU A 102 -15.92 -2.65 -1.67
N PRO A 103 -15.73 -1.56 -0.90
CA PRO A 103 -14.45 -1.03 -0.39
C PRO A 103 -14.02 -1.60 0.96
N CYS A 104 -14.59 -2.72 1.43
CA CYS A 104 -14.00 -3.44 2.55
C CYS A 104 -12.71 -4.15 2.10
N LEU A 105 -11.64 -4.03 2.88
CA LEU A 105 -10.33 -4.62 2.58
C LEU A 105 -9.86 -5.48 3.75
N LEU A 106 -9.63 -6.77 3.49
CA LEU A 106 -9.25 -7.77 4.51
C LEU A 106 -10.22 -7.82 5.70
N GLY A 107 -11.51 -7.57 5.46
CA GLY A 107 -12.54 -7.52 6.51
C GLY A 107 -12.72 -6.16 7.19
N ASN A 108 -11.95 -5.13 6.83
CA ASN A 108 -12.04 -3.79 7.42
C ASN A 108 -12.71 -2.81 6.45
N THR A 109 -13.71 -2.05 6.90
CA THR A 109 -14.49 -1.15 6.04
C THR A 109 -14.28 0.31 6.44
N PRO A 110 -13.88 1.20 5.51
CA PRO A 110 -13.80 2.65 5.74
C PRO A 110 -15.04 3.21 6.45
N GLU A 111 -14.84 4.17 7.36
CA GLU A 111 -15.86 4.84 8.20
C GLU A 111 -16.69 3.94 9.13
N ARG A 112 -16.49 2.62 9.08
CA ARG A 112 -17.14 1.66 9.98
C ARG A 112 -16.16 1.04 10.96
N THR A 113 -14.97 0.71 10.49
CA THR A 113 -13.91 0.16 11.33
C THR A 113 -13.24 1.29 12.13
N THR A 114 -13.13 1.09 13.42
CA THR A 114 -12.49 2.03 14.35
C THR A 114 -10.96 1.86 14.34
N LYS A 115 -10.25 2.88 14.82
CA LYS A 115 -8.81 2.80 15.06
C LYS A 115 -8.43 1.62 15.95
N GLN A 116 -9.17 1.39 17.04
CA GLN A 116 -8.90 0.29 17.96
C GLN A 116 -9.08 -1.08 17.29
N GLU A 117 -10.08 -1.24 16.42
CA GLU A 117 -10.29 -2.49 15.67
C GLU A 117 -9.13 -2.77 14.70
N ILE A 118 -8.60 -1.76 14.00
CA ILE A 118 -7.41 -1.94 13.15
C ILE A 118 -6.18 -2.29 13.99
N GLN A 119 -5.98 -1.63 15.13
CA GLN A 119 -4.86 -1.96 16.02
C GLN A 119 -4.96 -3.39 16.54
N ASN A 120 -6.16 -3.83 16.90
CA ASN A 120 -6.43 -5.21 17.30
C ASN A 120 -6.16 -6.17 16.12
N PHE A 121 -6.61 -5.82 14.92
CA PHE A 121 -6.35 -6.57 13.69
C PHE A 121 -4.86 -6.74 13.43
N PHE A 122 -4.04 -5.69 13.52
CA PHE A 122 -2.59 -5.82 13.35
C PHE A 122 -1.94 -6.57 14.52
N SER A 123 -2.45 -6.43 15.75
CA SER A 123 -1.89 -7.14 16.91
C SER A 123 -2.05 -8.64 16.87
N GLN A 124 -3.05 -9.16 16.15
CA GLN A 124 -3.30 -10.59 16.06
C GLN A 124 -2.16 -11.34 15.33
N PHE A 125 -1.32 -10.61 14.59
CA PHE A 125 -0.17 -11.17 13.88
C PHE A 125 1.14 -11.06 14.69
N GLY A 126 1.12 -10.36 15.82
CA GLY A 126 2.28 -10.19 16.69
C GLY A 126 3.44 -9.42 16.05
N LEU A 127 4.64 -9.68 16.56
CA LEU A 127 5.90 -9.37 15.89
C LEU A 127 6.58 -10.72 15.69
N LEU A 128 7.03 -10.99 14.46
CA LEU A 128 7.67 -12.25 14.11
C LEU A 128 8.88 -11.95 13.25
N ASP A 129 10.00 -12.57 13.55
CA ASP A 129 11.22 -12.46 12.77
C ASP A 129 11.84 -13.86 12.70
N THR A 130 11.43 -14.62 11.70
CA THR A 130 11.93 -15.97 11.42
C THR A 130 12.37 -16.05 9.96
N ASP A 131 13.16 -17.08 9.63
CA ASP A 131 13.56 -17.35 8.25
C ASP A 131 12.35 -17.55 7.32
N GLU A 132 11.22 -17.94 7.88
CA GLU A 132 9.99 -18.23 7.17
C GLU A 132 9.04 -17.04 7.01
N MET A 133 9.14 -16.05 7.89
CA MET A 133 8.25 -14.90 7.87
C MET A 133 8.80 -13.79 8.76
N ARG A 134 8.76 -12.56 8.24
CA ARG A 134 9.01 -11.37 9.04
C ARG A 134 7.77 -10.49 9.04
N ILE A 135 7.46 -9.93 10.20
CA ILE A 135 6.32 -9.03 10.41
C ILE A 135 6.81 -7.78 11.09
N LEU A 136 6.72 -6.66 10.38
CA LEU A 136 6.98 -5.34 10.92
C LEU A 136 5.65 -4.60 11.02
N ARG A 137 5.48 -3.81 12.07
CA ARG A 137 4.31 -2.93 12.22
C ARG A 137 4.66 -1.69 12.99
N GLY A 138 3.90 -0.64 12.78
CA GLY A 138 4.08 0.61 13.48
C GLY A 138 2.88 1.54 13.35
N ASP A 139 2.91 2.57 14.19
CA ASP A 139 1.94 3.65 14.20
C ASP A 139 2.69 4.97 14.03
N SER A 140 2.27 5.79 13.06
CA SER A 140 2.67 7.19 12.96
C SER A 140 1.58 8.06 13.59
N TYR A 141 1.86 8.61 14.77
CA TYR A 141 0.95 9.52 15.45
C TYR A 141 0.78 10.85 14.71
N THR A 142 1.85 11.34 14.08
CA THR A 142 1.82 12.61 13.34
C THR A 142 0.99 12.50 12.08
N ASP A 143 1.07 11.34 11.41
CA ASP A 143 0.45 11.14 10.11
C ASP A 143 -0.92 10.45 10.22
N ARG A 144 -1.32 10.05 11.44
CA ARG A 144 -2.54 9.28 11.71
C ARG A 144 -2.60 8.03 10.83
N VAL A 145 -1.50 7.27 10.83
CA VAL A 145 -1.35 6.06 10.02
C VAL A 145 -0.94 4.89 10.90
N SER A 146 -1.54 3.73 10.69
CA SER A 146 -1.02 2.45 11.19
C SER A 146 -0.66 1.58 9.99
N TRP A 147 0.43 0.82 10.11
CA TRP A 147 0.92 -0.02 9.02
C TRP A 147 1.44 -1.36 9.52
N ALA A 148 1.36 -2.37 8.65
CA ALA A 148 1.96 -3.68 8.86
C ALA A 148 2.56 -4.19 7.55
N HIS A 149 3.81 -4.61 7.57
CA HIS A 149 4.51 -5.25 6.47
C HIS A 149 4.78 -6.72 6.80
N PHE A 150 4.36 -7.60 5.89
CA PHE A 150 4.57 -9.03 5.99
C PHE A 150 5.54 -9.45 4.89
N PHE A 151 6.64 -10.09 5.26
CA PHE A 151 7.66 -10.57 4.33
C PHE A 151 7.63 -12.09 4.32
N PHE A 152 7.44 -12.66 3.14
CA PHE A 152 7.44 -14.11 2.92
C PHE A 152 8.62 -14.47 2.05
N PRO A 153 9.50 -15.40 2.47
CA PRO A 153 10.56 -15.91 1.61
C PRO A 153 9.90 -16.54 0.38
N TYR A 154 10.36 -16.11 -0.78
CA TYR A 154 9.80 -16.47 -2.08
C TYR A 154 10.81 -17.24 -2.92
N SER A 155 12.10 -16.90 -2.80
CA SER A 155 13.23 -17.64 -3.35
C SER A 155 14.40 -17.56 -2.37
N THR A 156 15.56 -18.15 -2.73
CA THR A 156 16.77 -18.08 -1.90
C THR A 156 17.17 -16.64 -1.52
N ASN A 157 16.85 -15.65 -2.36
CA ASN A 157 17.24 -14.26 -2.16
C ASN A 157 16.08 -13.28 -2.42
N THR A 158 14.82 -13.72 -2.38
CA THR A 158 13.68 -12.85 -2.71
C THR A 158 12.58 -13.03 -1.68
N TYR A 159 11.94 -11.93 -1.29
CA TYR A 159 10.75 -11.92 -0.46
C TYR A 159 9.56 -11.39 -1.24
N LEU A 160 8.39 -12.01 -1.09
CA LEU A 160 7.13 -11.35 -1.35
C LEU A 160 6.80 -10.47 -0.13
N THR A 161 6.58 -9.19 -0.37
CA THR A 161 6.15 -8.26 0.68
C THR A 161 4.69 -7.92 0.46
N LEU A 162 3.94 -7.89 1.56
CA LEU A 162 2.59 -7.36 1.65
C LEU A 162 2.62 -6.20 2.63
N GLY A 163 2.41 -4.98 2.14
CA GLY A 163 2.19 -3.81 2.98
C GLY A 163 0.70 -3.57 3.16
N VAL A 164 0.25 -3.30 4.38
CA VAL A 164 -1.11 -2.83 4.68
C VAL A 164 -1.00 -1.55 5.48
N THR A 165 -1.67 -0.50 5.02
CA THR A 165 -1.64 0.83 5.62
C THR A 165 -3.05 1.33 5.84
N ALA A 166 -3.38 1.77 7.05
CA ALA A 166 -4.66 2.39 7.38
C ALA A 166 -4.43 3.85 7.79
N ARG A 167 -5.25 4.77 7.26
CA ARG A 167 -5.25 6.18 7.67
C ARG A 167 -6.53 6.50 8.43
N TYR A 168 -6.41 7.38 9.42
CA TYR A 168 -7.52 7.75 10.30
C TYR A 168 -7.90 9.23 10.18
N GLU A 169 -9.20 9.48 10.27
CA GLU A 169 -9.76 10.78 10.63
C GLU A 169 -10.45 10.57 11.98
N GLU A 170 -9.98 11.27 13.02
CA GLU A 170 -10.40 11.02 14.41
C GLU A 170 -10.20 9.54 14.83
N ASP A 171 -11.27 8.85 15.19
CA ASP A 171 -11.28 7.45 15.65
C ASP A 171 -11.74 6.44 14.58
N GLN A 172 -11.99 6.89 13.35
CA GLN A 172 -12.44 6.05 12.25
C GLN A 172 -11.40 5.96 11.13
N ILE A 173 -11.35 4.82 10.43
CA ILE A 173 -10.52 4.73 9.22
C ILE A 173 -11.14 5.53 8.08
N GLU A 174 -10.35 6.47 7.54
CA GLU A 174 -10.70 7.19 6.31
C GLU A 174 -10.47 6.31 5.08
N GLY A 175 -9.43 5.48 5.13
CA GLY A 175 -9.12 4.54 4.08
C GLY A 175 -8.14 3.47 4.54
N ILE A 176 -7.95 2.49 3.68
CA ILE A 176 -6.96 1.43 3.86
C ILE A 176 -6.36 1.08 2.50
N GLY A 177 -5.05 0.93 2.49
CA GLY A 177 -4.27 0.54 1.33
C GLY A 177 -3.60 -0.80 1.56
N MET A 178 -3.45 -1.56 0.49
CA MET A 178 -2.64 -2.77 0.46
C MET A 178 -1.73 -2.70 -0.77
N GLU A 179 -0.44 -2.94 -0.56
CA GLU A 179 0.57 -2.98 -1.62
C GLU A 179 1.28 -4.33 -1.60
N THR A 180 1.70 -4.79 -2.77
CA THR A 180 2.48 -6.01 -2.90
C THR A 180 3.66 -5.77 -3.83
N PHE A 181 4.80 -6.39 -3.52
CA PHE A 181 5.99 -6.35 -4.38
C PHE A 181 6.95 -7.46 -4.00
N SER A 182 7.92 -7.76 -4.87
CA SER A 182 9.06 -8.60 -4.49
C SER A 182 10.34 -7.79 -4.28
N GLN A 183 11.07 -8.12 -3.21
CA GLN A 183 12.32 -7.48 -2.81
C GLN A 183 13.46 -8.48 -2.83
N LEU A 184 14.66 -8.07 -3.27
CA LEU A 184 15.86 -8.87 -3.07
C LEU A 184 16.38 -8.81 -1.63
N HIS A 185 17.04 -9.87 -1.18
CA HIS A 185 17.61 -9.96 0.18
C HIS A 185 18.88 -9.10 0.35
N SER A 186 19.65 -8.88 -0.74
CA SER A 186 21.02 -8.35 -0.67
C SER A 186 21.15 -6.85 -0.94
N ASP A 187 20.14 -6.25 -1.55
CA ASP A 187 20.05 -4.82 -1.81
C ASP A 187 18.59 -4.40 -1.62
N ASP A 188 18.34 -3.15 -1.23
CA ASP A 188 16.98 -2.59 -1.19
C ASP A 188 16.38 -2.43 -2.61
N SER A 189 16.81 -3.27 -3.57
CA SER A 189 16.30 -3.28 -4.93
C SER A 189 15.00 -4.06 -4.99
N TRP A 190 14.06 -3.46 -5.72
CA TRP A 190 12.79 -4.08 -6.07
C TRP A 190 13.00 -4.83 -7.39
N ILE A 191 12.66 -6.11 -7.41
CA ILE A 191 12.61 -6.86 -8.66
C ILE A 191 11.19 -7.29 -8.87
N LEU A 192 10.67 -7.10 -10.08
CA LEU A 192 9.39 -7.64 -10.48
C LEU A 192 9.59 -9.10 -10.92
N THR A 193 9.56 -10.04 -9.97
CA THR A 193 9.56 -11.48 -10.26
C THR A 193 8.20 -12.10 -10.04
N TRP A 194 7.69 -12.83 -11.03
CA TRP A 194 6.38 -13.44 -11.01
C TRP A 194 6.42 -14.95 -10.73
N ASN A 195 5.42 -15.48 -9.99
CA ASN A 195 5.17 -16.91 -9.76
C ASN A 195 3.67 -17.17 -9.66
N SER A 196 3.23 -18.33 -10.15
CA SER A 196 1.86 -18.82 -10.05
C SER A 196 1.30 -18.84 -8.62
N SER A 197 2.13 -19.11 -7.60
CA SER A 197 1.67 -19.10 -6.20
C SER A 197 1.17 -17.73 -5.75
N TYR A 198 1.73 -16.65 -6.29
CA TYR A 198 1.23 -15.30 -6.04
C TYR A 198 -0.14 -15.10 -6.71
N THR A 199 -0.34 -15.61 -7.92
CA THR A 199 -1.62 -15.56 -8.64
C THR A 199 -2.74 -16.18 -7.81
N ASP A 200 -2.48 -17.37 -7.27
CA ASP A 200 -3.46 -18.11 -6.47
C ASP A 200 -3.78 -17.40 -5.15
N LEU A 201 -2.79 -16.71 -4.58
CA LEU A 201 -2.95 -15.94 -3.36
C LEU A 201 -3.77 -14.67 -3.59
N MET A 202 -3.52 -13.99 -4.72
CA MET A 202 -4.11 -12.70 -5.06
C MET A 202 -5.32 -12.82 -6.00
N ALA A 203 -5.85 -14.03 -6.19
CA ALA A 203 -6.93 -14.33 -7.15
C ALA A 203 -8.12 -13.36 -7.06
N TYR A 204 -8.50 -12.96 -5.84
CA TYR A 204 -9.59 -12.01 -5.60
C TYR A 204 -9.36 -10.64 -6.27
N TYR A 205 -8.11 -10.18 -6.32
CA TYR A 205 -7.73 -8.84 -6.80
C TYR A 205 -7.22 -8.83 -8.24
N LEU A 206 -7.17 -9.99 -8.91
CA LEU A 206 -6.75 -10.08 -10.30
C LEU A 206 -7.74 -9.35 -11.22
N LEU A 207 -7.20 -8.81 -12.32
CA LEU A 207 -7.95 -7.98 -13.25
C LEU A 207 -9.29 -8.60 -13.72
N PRO A 208 -9.35 -9.86 -14.21
CA PRO A 208 -10.62 -10.44 -14.63
C PRO A 208 -11.65 -10.56 -13.50
N GLN A 209 -11.19 -10.88 -12.28
CA GLN A 209 -12.05 -11.03 -11.11
C GLN A 209 -12.67 -9.68 -10.71
N ILE A 210 -11.88 -8.61 -10.74
CA ILE A 210 -12.36 -7.25 -10.45
C ILE A 210 -13.38 -6.80 -11.50
N LEU A 211 -13.07 -6.94 -12.79
CA LEU A 211 -13.98 -6.54 -13.86
C LEU A 211 -15.29 -7.35 -13.85
N THR A 212 -15.23 -8.63 -13.50
CA THR A 212 -16.42 -9.49 -13.38
C THR A 212 -17.26 -9.12 -12.16
N SER A 213 -16.63 -8.84 -11.02
CA SER A 213 -17.34 -8.61 -9.75
C SER A 213 -17.92 -7.20 -9.64
N TYR A 214 -17.21 -6.20 -10.14
CA TYR A 214 -17.52 -4.78 -9.95
C TYR A 214 -17.97 -4.08 -11.23
N GLY A 215 -17.99 -4.81 -12.35
CA GLY A 215 -18.35 -4.28 -13.64
C GLY A 215 -17.30 -3.33 -14.19
N ARG A 216 -17.75 -2.41 -15.04
CA ARG A 216 -16.86 -1.49 -15.76
C ARG A 216 -16.29 -0.41 -14.83
N PRO A 217 -14.97 -0.16 -14.86
CA PRO A 217 -14.37 0.97 -14.15
C PRO A 217 -14.83 2.30 -14.75
N PHE A 218 -14.91 3.35 -13.92
CA PHE A 218 -15.23 4.69 -14.40
C PHE A 218 -14.15 5.21 -15.35
N GLN A 219 -12.88 4.98 -14.99
CA GLN A 219 -11.72 5.32 -15.80
C GLN A 219 -10.66 4.22 -15.72
N ILE A 220 -9.93 4.05 -16.82
CA ILE A 220 -8.79 3.15 -16.93
C ILE A 220 -7.61 4.01 -17.36
N PHE A 221 -6.54 3.94 -16.58
CA PHE A 221 -5.33 4.69 -16.85
C PHE A 221 -4.16 3.75 -17.10
N VAL A 222 -3.25 4.17 -17.99
CA VAL A 222 -2.00 3.50 -18.28
C VAL A 222 -0.88 4.50 -18.05
N LYS A 223 0.24 4.03 -17.52
CA LYS A 223 1.49 4.79 -17.40
C LYS A 223 2.67 3.87 -17.58
N THR A 224 3.73 4.36 -18.20
CA THR A 224 5.04 3.73 -18.16
C THR A 224 6.10 4.77 -17.84
N ILE A 225 7.28 4.32 -17.41
CA ILE A 225 8.43 5.20 -17.19
C ILE A 225 9.31 5.07 -18.43
N PRO A 226 9.47 6.10 -19.28
CA PRO A 226 10.31 6.02 -20.48
C PRO A 226 11.71 5.51 -20.15
N ASP A 227 12.33 4.78 -21.08
CA ASP A 227 13.74 4.41 -20.91
C ASP A 227 14.60 5.68 -20.80
N ASP A 228 15.37 5.79 -19.72
CA ASP A 228 16.35 6.86 -19.55
C ASP A 228 17.72 6.37 -20.03
N PRO A 229 18.25 6.89 -21.15
CA PRO A 229 19.56 6.49 -21.65
C PRO A 229 20.71 6.76 -20.67
N GLN A 230 20.53 7.69 -19.73
CA GLN A 230 21.53 8.00 -18.71
C GLN A 230 21.52 6.98 -17.55
N HIS A 231 20.40 6.27 -17.39
CA HIS A 231 20.20 5.27 -16.34
C HIS A 231 19.62 3.97 -16.92
N PRO A 232 20.32 3.26 -17.82
CA PRO A 232 19.80 2.06 -18.47
C PRO A 232 19.51 0.90 -17.48
N ASP A 233 20.09 0.98 -16.28
CA ASP A 233 19.97 -0.03 -15.22
C ASP A 233 18.85 0.26 -14.20
N VAL A 234 17.97 1.25 -14.41
CA VAL A 234 16.83 1.39 -13.48
C VAL A 234 15.98 0.12 -13.54
N SER A 235 15.96 -0.60 -12.43
CA SER A 235 15.14 -1.81 -12.20
C SER A 235 13.63 -1.56 -12.32
N PHE A 236 13.22 -0.31 -12.52
CA PHE A 236 11.85 0.17 -12.62
C PHE A 236 11.34 0.23 -14.07
N ASN A 237 11.50 -0.87 -14.80
CA ASN A 237 10.84 -1.06 -16.09
C ASN A 237 9.38 -1.49 -15.87
N SER A 238 8.58 -0.58 -15.33
CA SER A 238 7.17 -0.83 -15.00
C SER A 238 6.22 -0.31 -16.08
N LEU A 239 5.18 -1.08 -16.35
CA LEU A 239 3.96 -0.63 -16.99
C LEU A 239 2.85 -0.69 -15.93
N TYR A 240 2.26 0.45 -15.62
CA TYR A 240 1.17 0.57 -14.65
C TYR A 240 -0.16 0.60 -15.37
N LEU A 241 -1.11 -0.20 -14.90
CA LEU A 241 -2.51 -0.17 -15.29
C LEU A 241 -3.35 0.15 -14.04
N VAL A 242 -4.19 1.19 -14.11
CA VAL A 242 -5.04 1.61 -12.99
C VAL A 242 -6.50 1.50 -13.36
N LEU A 243 -7.29 0.87 -12.50
CA LEU A 243 -8.75 0.88 -12.55
C LEU A 243 -9.31 1.78 -11.46
N PHE A 244 -10.15 2.74 -11.84
CA PHE A 244 -10.72 3.71 -10.92
C PHE A 244 -12.24 3.52 -10.78
N TYR A 245 -12.70 3.23 -9.55
CA TYR A 245 -14.11 3.01 -9.20
C TYR A 245 -14.55 4.01 -8.11
N PRO A 246 -14.71 5.30 -8.45
CA PRO A 246 -14.99 6.35 -7.48
C PRO A 246 -16.30 6.14 -6.72
N ASP A 247 -17.36 5.73 -7.42
CA ASP A 247 -18.68 5.50 -6.81
C ASP A 247 -18.73 4.27 -5.90
N GLN A 248 -17.73 3.38 -5.99
CA GLN A 248 -17.60 2.19 -5.15
C GLN A 248 -16.50 2.36 -4.09
N GLY A 249 -15.79 3.49 -4.08
CA GLY A 249 -14.81 3.82 -3.05
C GLY A 249 -13.48 3.08 -3.17
N PHE A 250 -13.01 2.73 -4.38
CA PHE A 250 -11.69 2.10 -4.51
C PHE A 250 -10.99 2.36 -5.85
N TYR A 251 -9.68 2.13 -5.87
CA TYR A 251 -8.90 1.98 -7.10
C TYR A 251 -7.89 0.85 -6.95
N LEU A 252 -7.52 0.23 -8.07
CA LEU A 252 -6.45 -0.76 -8.14
C LEU A 252 -5.40 -0.34 -9.14
N LYS A 253 -4.14 -0.58 -8.83
CA LYS A 253 -2.99 -0.44 -9.72
C LYS A 253 -2.33 -1.81 -9.88
N TYR A 254 -2.15 -2.21 -11.13
CA TYR A 254 -1.38 -3.37 -11.52
C TYR A 254 0.01 -2.90 -11.97
N ASP A 255 1.05 -3.26 -11.21
CA ASP A 255 2.45 -3.00 -11.54
C ASP A 255 3.01 -4.20 -12.30
N MET A 256 3.19 -4.03 -13.61
CA MET A 256 3.65 -5.08 -14.51
C MET A 256 5.09 -4.82 -14.91
N LYS A 257 5.87 -5.90 -15.00
CA LYS A 257 7.14 -5.83 -15.73
C LYS A 257 6.85 -5.48 -17.19
N ARG A 258 7.44 -4.38 -17.64
CA ARG A 258 7.43 -3.95 -19.02
C ARG A 258 8.49 -4.69 -19.82
N VAL A 259 8.13 -5.09 -21.04
CA VAL A 259 9.05 -5.54 -22.07
C VAL A 259 8.80 -4.74 -23.34
N ILE A 260 9.82 -4.61 -24.20
CA ILE A 260 9.66 -4.04 -25.53
C ILE A 260 9.48 -5.20 -26.51
N VAL A 261 8.40 -5.17 -27.28
CA VAL A 261 8.14 -6.09 -28.38
C VAL A 261 7.84 -5.23 -29.59
N ASP A 262 8.68 -5.34 -30.61
CA ASP A 262 8.68 -4.47 -31.79
C ASP A 262 8.76 -2.98 -31.39
N ASP A 263 7.75 -2.19 -31.69
CA ASP A 263 7.64 -0.75 -31.42
C ASP A 263 6.67 -0.42 -30.27
N LYS A 264 6.44 -1.39 -29.37
CA LYS A 264 5.50 -1.24 -28.25
C LYS A 264 6.09 -1.65 -26.92
N TYR A 265 5.67 -0.96 -25.87
CA TYR A 265 5.76 -1.46 -24.51
C TYR A 265 4.62 -2.45 -24.24
N VAL A 266 4.96 -3.60 -23.68
CA VAL A 266 4.02 -4.67 -23.34
C VAL A 266 4.14 -5.01 -21.86
N GLY A 267 3.00 -5.10 -21.18
CA GLY A 267 2.91 -5.56 -19.79
C GLY A 267 1.66 -6.39 -19.59
N CYS A 268 1.77 -7.48 -18.82
CA CYS A 268 0.68 -8.45 -18.67
C CYS A 268 0.10 -8.37 -17.26
N PRO A 269 -1.19 -7.98 -17.08
CA PRO A 269 -1.82 -7.90 -15.76
C PRO A 269 -1.87 -9.26 -15.04
N ALA A 270 -1.85 -10.35 -15.81
CA ALA A 270 -1.71 -11.70 -15.30
C ALA A 270 -0.40 -11.94 -14.56
N LYS A 271 0.58 -11.03 -14.66
CA LYS A 271 1.92 -11.11 -14.05
C LYS A 271 2.29 -9.82 -13.32
N SER A 272 1.31 -9.19 -12.68
CA SER A 272 1.47 -7.91 -11.99
C SER A 272 1.46 -8.07 -10.48
N PHE A 273 2.14 -7.16 -9.80
CA PHE A 273 1.79 -6.86 -8.41
C PHE A 273 0.56 -5.96 -8.34
N VAL A 274 -0.15 -6.05 -7.21
CA VAL A 274 -1.38 -5.30 -6.98
C VAL A 274 -1.18 -4.33 -5.84
N ASP A 275 -1.48 -3.06 -6.12
CA ASP A 275 -1.72 -2.06 -5.10
C ASP A 275 -3.19 -1.65 -5.15
N ILE A 276 -3.85 -1.63 -4.00
CA ILE A 276 -5.24 -1.23 -3.87
C ILE A 276 -5.36 -0.20 -2.77
N ILE A 277 -6.18 0.82 -3.01
CA ILE A 277 -6.59 1.76 -1.98
C ILE A 277 -8.11 1.81 -1.99
N VAL A 278 -8.69 1.73 -0.80
CA VAL A 278 -10.12 1.84 -0.58
C VAL A 278 -10.42 2.98 0.39
N TRP A 279 -11.56 3.62 0.20
CA TRP A 279 -12.08 4.72 1.00
C TRP A 279 -13.60 4.61 1.09
N SER A 280 -14.23 5.45 1.90
CA SER A 280 -15.69 5.51 1.95
C SER A 280 -16.25 6.11 0.66
N PRO A 281 -17.19 5.44 -0.04
CA PRO A 281 -17.82 5.99 -1.25
C PRO A 281 -18.55 7.32 -0.99
N ASP A 282 -19.00 7.55 0.25
CA ASP A 282 -19.65 8.79 0.66
C ASP A 282 -18.65 9.96 0.81
N ASN A 283 -17.37 9.65 1.05
CA ASN A 283 -16.28 10.62 1.12
C ASN A 283 -15.56 10.76 -0.23
N LYS A 284 -16.09 11.61 -1.09
CA LYS A 284 -15.55 11.87 -2.44
C LYS A 284 -14.13 12.47 -2.45
N ASP A 285 -13.72 13.12 -1.36
CA ASP A 285 -12.37 13.68 -1.23
C ASP A 285 -11.38 12.69 -0.60
N GLY A 286 -11.87 11.56 -0.06
CA GLY A 286 -11.02 10.51 0.52
C GLY A 286 -9.96 10.05 -0.48
N PHE A 287 -10.35 9.80 -1.73
CA PHE A 287 -9.42 9.45 -2.81
C PHE A 287 -8.27 10.47 -2.95
N LYS A 288 -8.56 11.77 -2.92
CA LYS A 288 -7.54 12.81 -3.11
C LYS A 288 -6.52 12.78 -2.00
N LYS A 289 -6.94 12.67 -0.74
CA LYS A 289 -6.00 12.62 0.39
C LYS A 289 -5.01 11.45 0.32
N TRP A 290 -5.42 10.33 -0.29
CA TRP A 290 -4.56 9.15 -0.48
C TRP A 290 -3.66 9.24 -1.72
N THR A 291 -4.12 9.95 -2.76
CA THR A 291 -3.44 10.00 -4.06
C THR A 291 -2.86 11.36 -4.41
N GLU A 292 -3.00 12.37 -3.53
CA GLU A 292 -2.43 13.71 -3.70
C GLU A 292 -0.91 13.75 -3.97
N PRO A 293 -0.05 12.84 -3.44
CA PRO A 293 1.34 12.77 -3.89
C PRO A 293 1.52 12.05 -5.24
N TYR A 294 0.51 11.31 -5.71
CA TYR A 294 0.48 10.56 -6.96
C TYR A 294 -0.56 11.15 -7.90
N TYR A 295 -0.38 12.43 -8.27
CA TYR A 295 -1.19 13.01 -9.34
C TYR A 295 -1.09 12.13 -10.59
N PHE A 296 -2.22 11.71 -11.13
CA PHE A 296 -2.32 11.03 -12.43
C PHE A 296 -1.89 11.92 -13.63
N GLY A 297 -1.13 13.00 -13.39
CA GLY A 297 -0.77 13.99 -14.41
C GLY A 297 0.07 13.41 -15.55
N ASP A 298 0.80 12.33 -15.30
CA ASP A 298 1.58 11.60 -16.29
C ASP A 298 0.92 10.29 -16.75
N TYR A 299 -0.28 9.98 -16.26
CA TYR A 299 -1.08 8.88 -16.76
C TYR A 299 -1.86 9.32 -18.00
N LYS A 300 -2.08 8.37 -18.91
CA LYS A 300 -2.95 8.51 -20.07
C LYS A 300 -4.17 7.61 -19.89
N SER A 301 -5.31 7.99 -20.43
CA SER A 301 -6.44 7.05 -20.51
C SER A 301 -6.07 5.85 -21.38
N VAL A 302 -6.75 4.72 -21.19
CA VAL A 302 -6.50 3.51 -22.01
C VAL A 302 -6.63 3.77 -23.52
N ALA A 303 -7.56 4.65 -23.92
CA ALA A 303 -7.78 5.02 -25.33
C ALA A 303 -6.70 5.94 -25.90
N GLU A 304 -6.04 6.74 -25.06
CA GLU A 304 -4.88 7.55 -25.49
C GLU A 304 -3.59 6.74 -25.48
N ALA A 305 -3.49 5.77 -24.57
CA ALA A 305 -2.29 4.97 -24.38
C ALA A 305 -2.21 3.75 -25.32
N THR A 306 -3.35 3.20 -25.73
CA THR A 306 -3.43 1.92 -26.44
C THR A 306 -4.35 2.05 -27.64
N SER A 307 -4.50 0.97 -28.42
CA SER A 307 -5.51 0.91 -29.47
C SER A 307 -6.92 0.55 -28.96
N LEU A 308 -7.11 0.35 -27.65
CA LEU A 308 -8.36 -0.10 -27.06
C LEU A 308 -9.17 1.08 -26.52
N SER A 309 -10.47 1.09 -26.81
CA SER A 309 -11.44 1.87 -26.04
C SER A 309 -11.65 1.28 -24.64
N GLY A 310 -12.29 2.03 -23.74
CA GLY A 310 -12.67 1.51 -22.42
C GLY A 310 -13.65 0.34 -22.49
N ASP A 311 -14.54 0.34 -23.49
CA ASP A 311 -15.45 -0.77 -23.81
C ASP A 311 -14.69 -2.04 -24.19
N GLU A 312 -13.82 -1.93 -25.19
CA GLU A 312 -13.03 -3.06 -25.70
C GLU A 312 -12.08 -3.61 -24.64
N PHE A 313 -11.46 -2.73 -23.83
CA PHE A 313 -10.68 -3.16 -22.67
C PHE A 313 -11.53 -4.01 -21.72
N TYR A 314 -12.72 -3.53 -21.33
CA TYR A 314 -13.59 -4.25 -20.40
C TYR A 314 -13.95 -5.64 -20.93
N GLU A 315 -14.43 -5.71 -22.18
CA GLU A 315 -14.82 -6.96 -22.82
C GLU A 315 -13.64 -7.93 -22.99
N THR A 316 -12.45 -7.42 -23.31
CA THR A 316 -11.24 -8.23 -23.50
C THR A 316 -10.77 -8.85 -22.18
N PHE A 317 -10.68 -8.06 -21.12
CA PHE A 317 -10.02 -8.46 -19.88
C PHE A 317 -10.96 -9.06 -18.83
N LYS A 318 -12.28 -8.95 -18.97
CA LYS A 318 -13.22 -9.58 -18.02
C LYS A 318 -13.22 -11.11 -18.10
N GLU A 319 -13.00 -11.68 -19.29
CA GLU A 319 -13.04 -13.14 -19.53
C GLU A 319 -11.65 -13.76 -19.69
N GLN A 320 -10.68 -13.02 -20.23
CA GLN A 320 -9.36 -13.55 -20.53
C GLN A 320 -8.36 -13.18 -19.44
N SER A 321 -7.83 -14.19 -18.75
CA SER A 321 -6.74 -14.01 -17.78
C SER A 321 -5.36 -13.87 -18.41
N ILE A 322 -5.22 -13.95 -19.74
CA ILE A 322 -3.91 -14.04 -20.42
C ILE A 322 -3.55 -12.85 -21.31
N GLY A 323 -4.46 -11.90 -21.53
CA GLY A 323 -4.17 -10.73 -22.35
C GLY A 323 -3.06 -9.86 -21.76
N CYS A 324 -2.27 -9.21 -22.62
CA CYS A 324 -1.30 -8.19 -22.21
C CYS A 324 -1.73 -6.84 -22.76
N ILE A 325 -1.37 -5.77 -22.06
CA ILE A 325 -1.56 -4.39 -22.51
C ILE A 325 -0.38 -4.03 -23.38
N GLU A 326 -0.67 -3.52 -24.57
CA GLU A 326 0.31 -2.98 -25.51
C GLU A 326 0.10 -1.47 -25.62
N THR A 327 1.20 -0.71 -25.54
CA THR A 327 1.19 0.74 -25.73
C THR A 327 2.35 1.14 -26.64
N PRO A 328 2.11 1.85 -27.75
CA PRO A 328 3.18 2.24 -28.67
C PRO A 328 4.25 3.13 -27.99
N LEU A 329 5.52 2.97 -28.35
CA LEU A 329 6.64 3.72 -27.76
C LEU A 329 6.47 5.24 -27.94
N GLU A 330 5.97 5.67 -29.10
CA GLU A 330 5.82 7.08 -29.47
C GLU A 330 4.83 7.85 -28.60
N VAL A 331 3.87 7.14 -27.97
CA VAL A 331 2.92 7.73 -27.02
C VAL A 331 3.65 8.36 -25.83
N TRP A 332 4.83 7.84 -25.49
CA TRP A 332 5.61 8.19 -24.29
C TRP A 332 6.86 9.01 -24.58
N ALA A 333 7.15 9.33 -25.84
CA ALA A 333 8.40 10.00 -26.25
C ALA A 333 8.60 11.43 -25.72
N ASN A 334 7.53 12.07 -25.21
CA ASN A 334 7.54 13.47 -24.75
C ASN A 334 7.32 13.62 -23.23
N GLN A 335 7.47 12.54 -22.46
CA GLN A 335 7.31 12.58 -21.00
C GLN A 335 8.58 13.02 -20.27
#